data_AF-A0A536A369-F1
#
_entry.id   AF-A0A536A369-F1
#
_cell.length_a   1.000
_cell.length_b   1.000
_cell.length_c   1.000
_cell.angle_alpha   90.00
_cell.angle_beta   90.00
_cell.angle_gamma   90.00
#
_symmetry.space_group_name_H-M   'P 1'
#
loop_
_entity.id
_entity.type
_entity.pdbx_description
1 polymer ?
#
loop_
_entity_poly.entity_id
_entity_poly.type
_entity_poly.pdbx_seq_one_letter_code
_entity_poly.pdbx_strand_id
1 'polypeptide(L)'
;MARRRYLVIGLVALAIVGVALVPDVAGRALSSRHPAIALGAPRFVEETATAGIEHVYGGGFEYATGGGVSAFDCNGDGKPDLYLAGGSGAAALYRNDSPIGGALRFTRIRAAATDLAGATGAYPIDIDGDGIIDLVVLRNGENVLLRGLGGCRFERANERWGFDGGSSITTAFSAMWEGSAGLPTLAFGRYTDPASNDPHHLCFDNELVRPAPSGDRFGRPVPLRPSWCALSMLFSDWSRSGRMDLRISNDKQYYLPTDGEEQLWRISQGAAASLYTADDGWVNLQVNGMGIASYDLNGDGYPEIYLTSQADNRLQTLAADASRPTYRDIALRRGTNSAQPFTGGDLRPSTAWHDEFADVNNDGLVDLFVAKGNVSDQTDYAQKDPSDLFLGQQDGTFREAADASGIVTFDRARGAALADFNLDGMLDLVMASYGTPVRIWRNVGTGDASHPRAMGNWIELSVAQSGPNANAIGAWVEVRVLDRVARRELTIGGGHAGGQLGWIHFGLGEAQAADVRVLWPGSETGPWLRVPANEFTVVTRGIAEARRWSPAGS
;
A
#
# COMPACT_ATOMS: atom_id res chain seq x y z
N MET A 1 -35.22 -37.93 -83.20
CA MET A 1 -34.26 -37.81 -82.07
C MET A 1 -33.99 -36.34 -81.79
N ALA A 2 -33.92 -35.97 -80.51
CA ALA A 2 -34.19 -34.66 -79.90
C ALA A 2 -33.35 -33.47 -80.44
N ARG A 3 -34.02 -32.47 -81.00
CA ARG A 3 -34.39 -31.12 -80.48
C ARG A 3 -33.33 -30.01 -80.67
N ARG A 4 -33.73 -29.07 -81.53
CA ARG A 4 -33.05 -27.84 -81.98
C ARG A 4 -32.90 -26.81 -80.85
N ARG A 5 -31.77 -26.10 -80.89
CA ARG A 5 -31.55 -24.81 -80.20
C ARG A 5 -31.76 -23.68 -81.21
N TYR A 6 -32.41 -22.60 -80.79
CA TYR A 6 -32.15 -21.26 -81.31
C TYR A 6 -32.14 -20.26 -80.16
N LEU A 7 -31.20 -19.34 -80.31
CA LEU A 7 -30.76 -18.26 -79.45
C LEU A 7 -31.38 -16.96 -79.98
N VAL A 8 -31.98 -16.11 -79.13
CA VAL A 8 -32.22 -14.68 -79.45
C VAL A 8 -32.30 -13.83 -78.15
N ILE A 9 -31.34 -12.90 -78.04
CA ILE A 9 -31.39 -11.44 -77.71
C ILE A 9 -32.38 -10.93 -76.64
N GLY A 10 -31.90 -10.06 -75.75
CA GLY A 10 -32.73 -9.10 -75.00
C GLY A 10 -31.92 -7.96 -74.37
N LEU A 11 -32.26 -6.72 -74.75
CA LEU A 11 -31.70 -5.43 -74.31
C LEU A 11 -32.26 -4.94 -72.96
N VAL A 12 -31.57 -3.95 -72.40
CA VAL A 12 -31.74 -3.26 -71.10
C VAL A 12 -33.09 -2.54 -70.91
N ALA A 13 -33.59 -2.52 -69.66
CA ALA A 13 -34.48 -1.47 -69.14
C ALA A 13 -34.23 -1.19 -67.64
N LEU A 14 -34.34 0.09 -67.28
CA LEU A 14 -34.09 0.72 -65.97
C LEU A 14 -35.31 0.57 -65.03
N ALA A 15 -35.11 0.44 -63.72
CA ALA A 15 -36.18 0.58 -62.71
C ALA A 15 -35.71 1.31 -61.44
N ILE A 16 -36.55 2.25 -61.01
CA ILE A 16 -36.48 3.10 -59.81
C ILE A 16 -36.98 2.30 -58.59
N VAL A 17 -36.36 2.46 -57.41
CA VAL A 17 -36.94 2.05 -56.11
C VAL A 17 -36.71 3.15 -55.07
N GLY A 18 -37.76 3.40 -54.29
CA GLY A 18 -37.98 4.60 -53.50
C GLY A 18 -37.40 4.61 -52.09
N VAL A 19 -37.44 5.82 -51.52
CA VAL A 19 -36.97 6.19 -50.18
C VAL A 19 -38.04 5.86 -49.15
N ALA A 20 -37.65 5.14 -48.09
CA ALA A 20 -38.42 5.01 -46.86
C ALA A 20 -37.68 5.74 -45.72
N LEU A 21 -38.37 6.69 -45.07
CA LEU A 21 -37.92 7.34 -43.84
C LEU A 21 -38.02 6.36 -42.66
N VAL A 22 -36.97 6.29 -41.85
CA VAL A 22 -36.98 5.68 -40.51
C VAL A 22 -36.73 6.79 -39.48
N PRO A 23 -37.43 6.84 -38.34
CA PRO A 23 -37.39 7.97 -37.41
C PRO A 23 -36.12 8.00 -36.57
N ASP A 24 -35.76 9.23 -36.16
CA ASP A 24 -34.68 9.62 -35.25
C ASP A 24 -34.42 8.65 -34.09
N VAL A 25 -33.19 8.12 -34.07
CA VAL A 25 -32.58 7.62 -32.83
C VAL A 25 -31.91 8.81 -32.15
N ALA A 26 -32.42 9.14 -30.97
CA ALA A 26 -31.90 10.11 -30.04
C ALA A 26 -30.36 10.07 -29.96
N GLY A 27 -29.77 11.26 -30.00
CA GLY A 27 -28.33 11.47 -29.97
C GLY A 27 -27.65 10.70 -28.85
N ARG A 28 -26.85 9.70 -29.24
CA ARG A 28 -25.70 9.30 -28.43
C ARG A 28 -24.74 10.48 -28.45
N ALA A 29 -24.71 11.23 -27.34
CA ALA A 29 -23.55 12.05 -27.05
C ALA A 29 -22.32 11.15 -27.17
N LEU A 30 -21.48 11.44 -28.16
CA LEU A 30 -20.15 10.90 -28.25
C LEU A 30 -19.42 11.43 -27.01
N SER A 31 -19.40 10.64 -25.94
CA SER A 31 -18.48 10.85 -24.83
C SER A 31 -17.09 10.91 -25.45
N SER A 32 -16.47 12.09 -25.37
CA SER A 32 -15.09 12.31 -25.81
C SER A 32 -14.22 11.30 -25.06
N ARG A 33 -13.68 10.34 -25.82
CA ARG A 33 -12.69 9.38 -25.33
C ARG A 33 -11.38 10.14 -25.10
N HIS A 34 -11.23 10.76 -23.94
CA HIS A 34 -9.94 11.27 -23.52
C HIS A 34 -9.27 10.20 -22.64
N PRO A 35 -8.10 9.66 -23.05
CA PRO A 35 -7.29 8.88 -22.13
C PRO A 35 -6.94 9.76 -20.93
N ALA A 36 -6.75 9.16 -19.75
CA ALA A 36 -6.28 9.88 -18.56
C ALA A 36 -5.11 10.79 -18.92
N ILE A 37 -5.29 12.10 -18.71
CA ILE A 37 -4.32 13.15 -18.98
C ILE A 37 -3.46 13.27 -17.74
N ALA A 38 -2.13 13.14 -17.87
CA ALA A 38 -1.23 13.37 -16.74
C ALA A 38 -1.45 14.81 -16.23
N LEU A 39 -1.98 14.94 -15.02
CA LEU A 39 -2.22 16.23 -14.40
C LEU A 39 -0.94 16.75 -13.72
N GLY A 40 -1.00 18.02 -13.32
CA GLY A 40 0.10 18.65 -12.60
C GLY A 40 0.27 18.12 -11.17
N ALA A 41 1.20 18.73 -10.45
CA ALA A 41 1.34 18.51 -9.02
C ALA A 41 0.12 19.08 -8.26
N PRO A 42 -0.50 18.30 -7.35
CA PRO A 42 -1.46 18.85 -6.41
C PRO A 42 -0.74 19.73 -5.39
N ARG A 43 -1.44 20.71 -4.83
CA ARG A 43 -0.92 21.51 -3.74
C ARG A 43 -1.26 20.86 -2.41
N PHE A 44 -0.26 20.72 -1.56
CA PHE A 44 -0.41 20.35 -0.17
C PHE A 44 -0.22 21.57 0.73
N VAL A 45 -1.02 21.66 1.79
CA VAL A 45 -0.92 22.70 2.83
C VAL A 45 -0.56 22.02 4.14
N GLU A 46 0.57 22.40 4.75
CA GLU A 46 0.95 21.88 6.06
C GLU A 46 -0.05 22.37 7.11
N GLU A 47 -0.71 21.45 7.80
CA GLU A 47 -1.70 21.74 8.85
C GLU A 47 -1.24 21.23 10.23
N THR A 48 0.02 20.80 10.39
CA THR A 48 0.59 20.29 11.64
C THR A 48 0.20 21.09 12.88
N ALA A 49 0.39 22.41 12.84
CA ALA A 49 0.12 23.30 13.97
C ALA A 49 -1.37 23.40 14.36
N THR A 50 -2.27 23.13 13.42
CA THR A 50 -3.73 23.26 13.61
C THR A 50 -4.43 21.91 13.74
N ALA A 51 -3.80 20.83 13.28
CA ALA A 51 -4.36 19.49 13.26
C ALA A 51 -4.40 18.83 14.64
N GLY A 52 -3.71 19.36 15.65
CA GLY A 52 -3.75 18.81 17.02
C GLY A 52 -2.91 17.54 17.22
N ILE A 53 -1.93 17.29 16.35
CA ILE A 53 -0.96 16.21 16.50
C ILE A 53 0.31 16.77 17.16
N GLU A 54 0.61 16.29 18.36
CA GLU A 54 1.83 16.62 19.09
C GLU A 54 2.56 15.32 19.42
N HIS A 55 3.34 14.81 18.47
CA HIS A 55 4.01 13.51 18.60
C HIS A 55 5.42 13.55 18.01
N VAL A 56 6.36 12.85 18.66
CA VAL A 56 7.75 12.73 18.21
C VAL A 56 8.14 11.26 18.31
N TYR A 57 8.70 10.71 17.24
CA TYR A 57 9.41 9.43 17.28
C TYR A 57 10.88 9.69 17.61
N GLY A 58 11.46 8.94 18.56
CA GLY A 58 12.88 9.09 18.88
C GLY A 58 13.38 8.07 19.90
N GLY A 59 14.66 8.15 20.26
CA GLY A 59 15.28 7.27 21.23
C GLY A 59 16.79 7.19 21.05
N GLY A 60 17.40 6.15 21.63
CA GLY A 60 18.79 5.78 21.32
C GLY A 60 18.91 5.15 19.93
N PHE A 61 20.12 4.71 19.57
CA PHE A 61 20.41 4.11 18.27
C PHE A 61 19.58 2.86 17.98
N GLU A 62 19.13 2.15 19.02
CA GLU A 62 18.22 1.02 18.93
C GLU A 62 16.83 1.37 18.36
N TYR A 63 16.50 2.66 18.24
CA TYR A 63 15.27 3.15 17.60
C TYR A 63 15.55 3.90 16.28
N ALA A 64 16.77 3.84 15.74
CA ALA A 64 17.11 4.56 14.51
C ALA A 64 16.35 4.05 13.26
N THR A 65 15.84 2.82 13.33
CA THR A 65 15.25 2.05 12.21
C THR A 65 13.76 1.72 12.37
N GLY A 66 13.03 2.47 13.19
CA GLY A 66 11.56 2.42 13.21
C GLY A 66 10.96 3.78 12.86
N GLY A 67 9.80 4.08 13.44
CA GLY A 67 9.07 5.33 13.20
C GLY A 67 7.87 5.14 12.29
N GLY A 68 7.23 3.97 12.39
CA GLY A 68 6.05 3.62 11.63
C GLY A 68 4.85 4.51 11.92
N VAL A 69 4.06 4.71 10.87
CA VAL A 69 2.76 5.38 10.89
C VAL A 69 1.69 4.36 10.51
N SER A 70 0.62 4.29 11.29
CA SER A 70 -0.53 3.45 10.99
C SER A 70 -1.79 4.28 10.82
N ALA A 71 -2.53 4.05 9.73
CA ALA A 71 -3.78 4.73 9.41
C ALA A 71 -4.93 3.73 9.24
N PHE A 72 -6.02 3.89 10.00
CA PHE A 72 -7.15 2.97 10.02
C PHE A 72 -8.35 3.56 10.77
N ASP A 73 -9.57 3.09 10.52
CA ASP A 73 -10.77 3.56 11.23
C ASP A 73 -11.00 2.79 12.55
N CYS A 74 -10.74 3.42 13.69
CA CYS A 74 -10.91 2.82 15.03
C CYS A 74 -12.29 3.04 15.65
N ASN A 75 -13.12 3.93 15.10
CA ASN A 75 -14.44 4.25 15.64
C ASN A 75 -15.62 3.86 14.74
N GLY A 76 -15.36 3.41 13.51
CA GLY A 76 -16.36 3.00 12.53
C GLY A 76 -17.03 4.15 11.79
N ASP A 77 -16.43 5.35 11.78
CA ASP A 77 -17.01 6.54 11.15
C ASP A 77 -16.52 6.80 9.71
N GLY A 78 -15.62 5.94 9.22
CA GLY A 78 -15.03 5.95 7.90
C GLY A 78 -13.82 6.85 7.73
N LYS A 79 -13.48 7.74 8.68
CA LYS A 79 -12.26 8.55 8.63
C LYS A 79 -11.07 7.76 9.17
N PRO A 80 -9.93 7.73 8.45
CA PRO A 80 -8.72 7.12 8.98
C PRO A 80 -8.21 7.86 10.23
N ASP A 81 -8.15 7.16 11.35
CA ASP A 81 -7.46 7.52 12.58
C ASP A 81 -5.96 7.16 12.50
N LEU A 82 -5.15 7.64 13.45
CA LEU A 82 -3.70 7.43 13.43
C LEU A 82 -3.18 6.75 14.70
N TYR A 83 -2.32 5.75 14.54
CA TYR A 83 -1.45 5.25 15.61
C TYR A 83 0.02 5.48 15.25
N LEU A 84 0.73 6.23 16.07
CA LEU A 84 2.08 6.70 15.81
C LEU A 84 3.08 6.07 16.78
N ALA A 85 4.12 5.42 16.24
CA ALA A 85 5.19 4.82 17.04
C ALA A 85 5.94 5.89 17.85
N GLY A 86 6.31 5.57 19.10
CA GLY A 86 6.98 6.53 20.01
C GLY A 86 8.49 6.31 20.19
N GLY A 87 9.03 5.18 19.73
CA GLY A 87 10.42 4.79 20.00
C GLY A 87 10.62 4.58 21.49
N SER A 88 11.58 5.25 22.13
CA SER A 88 11.74 5.20 23.60
C SER A 88 10.60 5.90 24.35
N GLY A 89 9.90 6.85 23.70
CA GLY A 89 8.69 7.48 24.21
C GLY A 89 7.45 6.62 24.02
N ALA A 90 6.33 7.03 24.62
CA ALA A 90 5.05 6.37 24.42
C ALA A 90 4.54 6.56 22.98
N ALA A 91 4.05 5.50 22.36
CA ALA A 91 3.21 5.59 21.18
C ALA A 91 1.92 6.37 21.48
N ALA A 92 1.22 6.79 20.44
CA ALA A 92 0.01 7.59 20.60
C ALA A 92 -1.06 7.24 19.56
N LEU A 93 -2.28 7.04 20.05
CA LEU A 93 -3.50 6.94 19.24
C LEU A 93 -4.14 8.33 19.10
N TYR A 94 -4.52 8.68 17.89
CA TYR A 94 -5.20 9.92 17.54
C TYR A 94 -6.47 9.61 16.78
N ARG A 95 -7.61 10.01 17.33
CA ARG A 95 -8.89 9.95 16.63
C ARG A 95 -9.00 11.12 15.66
N ASN A 96 -9.43 10.87 14.44
CA ASN A 96 -9.69 11.83 13.40
C ASN A 96 -11.08 12.46 13.59
N ASP A 97 -11.07 13.72 14.01
CA ASP A 97 -12.24 14.58 14.23
C ASP A 97 -12.41 15.60 13.09
N SER A 98 -11.79 15.36 11.93
CA SER A 98 -11.82 16.28 10.80
C SER A 98 -13.26 16.44 10.28
N PRO A 99 -13.75 17.68 10.09
CA PRO A 99 -14.99 17.90 9.35
C PRO A 99 -14.83 17.44 7.89
N ILE A 100 -15.91 16.92 7.31
CA ILE A 100 -15.90 16.42 5.93
C ILE A 100 -15.48 17.54 4.96
N GLY A 101 -14.44 17.30 4.16
CA GLY A 101 -13.82 18.26 3.23
C GLY A 101 -13.26 19.53 3.86
N GLY A 102 -13.11 19.55 5.19
CA GLY A 102 -12.56 20.68 5.92
C GLY A 102 -11.10 20.47 6.33
N ALA A 103 -10.62 21.36 7.20
CA ALA A 103 -9.28 21.29 7.76
C ALA A 103 -9.10 20.05 8.64
N LEU A 104 -7.89 19.51 8.65
CA LEU A 104 -7.54 18.32 9.41
C LEU A 104 -7.59 18.60 10.91
N ARG A 105 -8.14 17.67 11.67
CA ARG A 105 -8.29 17.80 13.13
C ARG A 105 -8.25 16.43 13.78
N PHE A 106 -7.30 16.24 14.68
CA PHE A 106 -7.09 15.01 15.42
C PHE A 106 -7.16 15.25 16.93
N THR A 107 -7.60 14.25 17.68
CA THR A 107 -7.65 14.26 19.13
C THR A 107 -6.88 13.07 19.68
N ARG A 108 -5.84 13.35 20.47
CA ARG A 108 -5.09 12.29 21.17
C ARG A 108 -5.98 11.54 22.15
N ILE A 109 -6.11 10.23 21.95
CA ILE A 109 -6.77 9.32 22.88
C ILE A 109 -5.69 8.74 23.80
N ARG A 110 -5.80 9.02 25.10
CA ARG A 110 -4.85 8.51 26.10
C ARG A 110 -5.40 7.24 26.73
N ALA A 111 -4.69 6.13 26.58
CA ALA A 111 -5.03 4.88 27.26
C ALA A 111 -3.76 4.05 27.51
N ALA A 112 -3.69 3.38 28.65
CA ALA A 112 -2.53 2.55 28.99
C ALA A 112 -2.28 1.42 27.99
N ALA A 113 -3.33 0.93 27.33
CA ALA A 113 -3.23 -0.11 26.30
C ALA A 113 -2.53 0.37 25.02
N THR A 114 -2.63 1.66 24.70
CA THR A 114 -2.14 2.26 23.44
C THR A 114 -0.92 3.16 23.64
N ASP A 115 -0.71 3.71 24.83
CA ASP A 115 0.42 4.57 25.18
C ASP A 115 1.69 3.73 25.49
N LEU A 116 2.05 2.82 24.57
CA LEU A 116 3.13 1.86 24.75
C LEU A 116 4.49 2.46 24.41
N ALA A 117 5.43 2.44 25.36
CA ALA A 117 6.83 2.77 25.10
C ALA A 117 7.54 1.67 24.30
N GLY A 118 8.69 1.95 23.71
CA GLY A 118 9.48 0.98 22.94
C GLY A 118 8.86 0.61 21.59
N ALA A 119 7.81 1.30 21.15
CA ALA A 119 7.13 1.02 19.88
C ALA A 119 7.96 1.49 18.70
N THR A 120 8.30 0.57 17.80
CA THR A 120 9.02 0.85 16.54
C THR A 120 8.06 1.07 15.37
N GLY A 121 6.86 0.48 15.45
CA GLY A 121 5.88 0.48 14.37
C GLY A 121 4.54 -0.13 14.80
N ALA A 122 3.53 -0.04 13.92
CA ALA A 122 2.25 -0.71 14.13
C ALA A 122 1.52 -0.98 12.82
N TYR A 123 0.74 -2.06 12.77
CA TYR A 123 -0.04 -2.47 11.61
C TYR A 123 -1.50 -2.75 12.00
N PRO A 124 -2.48 -2.15 11.30
CA PRO A 124 -3.89 -2.41 11.52
C PRO A 124 -4.31 -3.72 10.84
N ILE A 125 -5.14 -4.50 11.52
CA ILE A 125 -5.60 -5.82 11.07
C ILE A 125 -6.87 -6.20 11.82
N ASP A 126 -7.83 -6.89 11.22
CA ASP A 126 -8.94 -7.53 11.95
C ASP A 126 -8.55 -9.00 12.21
N ILE A 127 -8.01 -9.30 13.40
CA ILE A 127 -7.42 -10.61 13.71
C ILE A 127 -8.49 -11.66 13.96
N ASP A 128 -9.56 -11.30 14.69
CA ASP A 128 -10.63 -12.23 15.05
C ASP A 128 -11.88 -12.15 14.15
N GLY A 129 -11.84 -11.30 13.12
CA GLY A 129 -12.85 -11.21 12.07
C GLY A 129 -14.17 -10.61 12.55
N ASP A 130 -14.13 -9.81 13.62
CA ASP A 130 -15.33 -9.22 14.23
C ASP A 130 -15.76 -7.89 13.58
N GLY A 131 -14.98 -7.41 12.60
CA GLY A 131 -15.22 -6.18 11.86
C GLY A 131 -14.73 -4.92 12.58
N ILE A 132 -14.07 -5.06 13.73
CA ILE A 132 -13.41 -3.99 14.46
C ILE A 132 -11.90 -4.14 14.25
N ILE A 133 -11.23 -3.06 13.89
CA ILE A 133 -9.80 -3.11 13.60
C ILE A 133 -8.98 -3.28 14.90
N ASP A 134 -8.14 -4.30 14.91
CA ASP A 134 -7.09 -4.58 15.89
C ASP A 134 -5.75 -3.93 15.47
N LEU A 135 -4.77 -3.95 16.37
CA LEU A 135 -3.41 -3.48 16.08
C LEU A 135 -2.35 -4.51 16.46
N VAL A 136 -1.39 -4.71 15.58
CA VAL A 136 -0.10 -5.33 15.91
C VAL A 136 0.91 -4.24 16.16
N VAL A 137 1.35 -4.06 17.40
CA VAL A 137 2.36 -3.08 17.78
C VAL A 137 3.73 -3.75 17.85
N LEU A 138 4.62 -3.33 16.95
CA LEU A 138 6.01 -3.78 16.90
C LEU A 138 6.83 -3.04 17.94
N ARG A 139 7.70 -3.75 18.65
CA ARG A 139 8.47 -3.18 19.75
C ARG A 139 9.93 -3.60 19.74
N ASN A 140 10.74 -2.78 20.40
CA ASN A 140 11.97 -3.22 21.01
C ASN A 140 11.62 -3.95 22.33
N GLY A 141 11.49 -5.27 22.26
CA GLY A 141 10.94 -6.10 23.32
C GLY A 141 9.70 -6.87 22.85
N GLU A 142 8.81 -7.15 23.79
CA GLU A 142 7.59 -7.89 23.51
C GLU A 142 6.67 -7.15 22.54
N ASN A 143 6.37 -7.76 21.39
CA ASN A 143 5.33 -7.29 20.48
C ASN A 143 3.95 -7.45 21.12
N VAL A 144 3.06 -6.48 20.90
CA VAL A 144 1.74 -6.45 21.53
C VAL A 144 0.64 -6.51 20.48
N LEU A 145 -0.23 -7.50 20.59
CA LEU A 145 -1.49 -7.56 19.88
C LEU A 145 -2.55 -6.84 20.73
N LEU A 146 -3.18 -5.82 20.15
CA LEU A 146 -4.24 -5.04 20.75
C LEU A 146 -5.54 -5.34 20.05
N ARG A 147 -6.50 -5.92 20.77
CA ARG A 147 -7.85 -6.15 20.24
C ARG A 147 -8.67 -4.87 20.29
N GLY A 148 -9.31 -4.53 19.18
CA GLY A 148 -10.25 -3.43 19.05
C GLY A 148 -11.56 -3.71 19.80
N LEU A 149 -12.09 -2.68 20.46
CA LEU A 149 -13.36 -2.73 21.20
C LEU A 149 -14.39 -1.70 20.68
N GLY A 150 -14.09 -1.11 19.52
CA GLY A 150 -14.86 -0.03 18.89
C GLY A 150 -14.72 1.31 19.62
N GLY A 151 -15.01 2.40 18.91
CA GLY A 151 -14.90 3.76 19.44
C GLY A 151 -13.49 4.10 19.93
N CYS A 152 -12.46 3.62 19.22
CA CYS A 152 -11.04 3.85 19.51
C CYS A 152 -10.60 3.35 20.89
N ARG A 153 -11.18 2.23 21.35
CA ARG A 153 -10.77 1.53 22.57
C ARG A 153 -10.08 0.22 22.19
N PHE A 154 -9.06 -0.13 22.97
CA PHE A 154 -8.26 -1.33 22.78
C PHE A 154 -8.01 -2.04 24.10
N GLU A 155 -7.86 -3.36 24.03
CA GLU A 155 -7.35 -4.19 25.12
C GLU A 155 -6.17 -5.03 24.64
N ARG A 156 -5.23 -5.33 25.54
CA ARG A 156 -4.13 -6.25 25.22
C ARG A 156 -4.66 -7.67 25.09
N ALA A 157 -4.27 -8.36 24.01
CA ALA A 157 -4.83 -9.66 23.63
C ALA A 157 -3.79 -10.78 23.45
N ASN A 158 -2.50 -10.55 23.76
CA ASN A 158 -1.46 -11.58 23.69
C ASN A 158 -1.87 -12.88 24.41
N GLU A 159 -2.32 -12.82 25.67
CA GLU A 159 -2.71 -14.03 26.42
C GLU A 159 -3.92 -14.71 25.80
N ARG A 160 -4.92 -13.91 25.37
CA ARG A 160 -6.15 -14.39 24.75
C ARG A 160 -5.83 -15.24 23.52
N TRP A 161 -4.98 -14.73 22.65
CA TRP A 161 -4.59 -15.42 21.42
C TRP A 161 -3.35 -16.31 21.59
N GLY A 162 -2.80 -16.46 22.80
CA GLY A 162 -1.61 -17.29 23.04
C GLY A 162 -0.36 -16.82 22.29
N PHE A 163 -0.20 -15.51 22.13
CA PHE A 163 0.95 -14.90 21.48
C PHE A 163 2.00 -14.46 22.50
N ASP A 164 3.22 -14.95 22.37
CA ASP A 164 4.33 -14.67 23.31
C ASP A 164 4.96 -13.29 23.10
N GLY A 165 4.88 -12.72 21.89
CA GLY A 165 5.47 -11.42 21.55
C GLY A 165 7.00 -11.39 21.45
N GLY A 166 7.70 -12.32 22.10
CA GLY A 166 9.15 -12.41 22.14
C GLY A 166 9.80 -11.29 22.94
N SER A 167 11.11 -11.10 22.78
CA SER A 167 11.87 -10.06 23.47
C SER A 167 12.84 -9.28 22.58
N SER A 168 12.91 -9.63 21.29
CA SER A 168 13.80 -9.03 20.30
C SER A 168 13.21 -7.75 19.72
N ILE A 169 14.08 -6.90 19.17
CA ILE A 169 13.65 -5.76 18.36
C ILE A 169 12.98 -6.22 17.07
N THR A 170 11.81 -5.63 16.80
CA THR A 170 10.98 -5.91 15.61
C THR A 170 10.77 -4.64 14.83
N THR A 171 10.90 -4.72 13.51
CA THR A 171 10.86 -3.54 12.61
C THR A 171 10.09 -3.78 11.33
N ALA A 172 9.71 -5.03 11.04
CA ALA A 172 8.86 -5.36 9.92
C ALA A 172 7.73 -6.31 10.33
N PHE A 173 6.63 -6.26 9.61
CA PHE A 173 5.51 -7.16 9.81
C PHE A 173 4.70 -7.31 8.53
N SER A 174 4.09 -8.49 8.37
CA SER A 174 3.08 -8.75 7.36
C SER A 174 2.13 -9.82 7.87
N ALA A 175 0.91 -9.86 7.33
CA ALA A 175 -0.07 -10.88 7.68
C ALA A 175 -0.88 -11.33 6.46
N MET A 176 -1.34 -12.58 6.50
CA MET A 176 -2.25 -13.15 5.52
C MET A 176 -3.14 -14.23 6.14
N TRP A 177 -4.18 -14.67 5.43
CA TRP A 177 -4.96 -15.84 5.83
C TRP A 177 -4.66 -17.03 4.93
N GLU A 178 -4.26 -18.16 5.53
CA GLU A 178 -4.07 -19.43 4.82
C GLU A 178 -5.40 -20.22 4.81
N GLY A 179 -6.08 -20.24 3.65
CA GLY A 179 -7.33 -20.97 3.49
C GLY A 179 -8.45 -20.44 4.38
N SER A 180 -9.13 -21.32 5.12
CA SER A 180 -10.25 -20.99 6.01
C SER A 180 -9.85 -20.87 7.48
N ALA A 181 -8.58 -20.56 7.77
CA ALA A 181 -8.09 -20.45 9.14
C ALA A 181 -8.85 -19.36 9.93
N GLY A 182 -9.10 -19.64 11.22
CA GLY A 182 -9.81 -18.73 12.14
C GLY A 182 -8.99 -17.51 12.59
N LEU A 183 -7.68 -17.56 12.41
CA LEU A 183 -6.73 -16.50 12.71
C LEU A 183 -5.77 -16.33 11.52
N PRO A 184 -5.15 -15.16 11.34
CA PRO A 184 -4.15 -14.95 10.32
C PRO A 184 -2.85 -15.73 10.61
N THR A 185 -2.04 -15.90 9.56
CA THR A 185 -0.62 -16.18 9.66
C THR A 185 0.13 -14.86 9.71
N LEU A 186 0.98 -14.70 10.73
CA LEU A 186 1.75 -13.48 11.00
C LEU A 186 3.22 -13.71 10.67
N ALA A 187 3.87 -12.73 10.06
CA ALA A 187 5.31 -12.68 9.86
C ALA A 187 5.89 -11.49 10.62
N PHE A 188 6.94 -11.72 11.42
CA PHE A 188 7.65 -10.69 12.16
C PHE A 188 9.11 -10.63 11.72
N GLY A 189 9.51 -9.45 11.24
CA GLY A 189 10.88 -9.15 10.89
C GLY A 189 11.65 -8.62 12.07
N ARG A 190 12.72 -9.32 12.42
CA ARG A 190 13.58 -8.97 13.55
C ARG A 190 14.85 -8.27 13.06
N TYR A 191 15.38 -7.41 13.91
CA TYR A 191 16.56 -6.62 13.61
C TYR A 191 17.78 -7.13 14.40
N THR A 192 18.73 -6.25 14.70
CA THR A 192 20.03 -6.60 15.29
C THR A 192 19.93 -7.23 16.67
N ASP A 193 20.72 -8.28 16.92
CA ASP A 193 21.03 -8.80 18.24
C ASP A 193 22.23 -8.04 18.83
N PRO A 194 22.04 -7.19 19.84
CA PRO A 194 23.14 -6.43 20.44
C PRO A 194 24.17 -7.31 21.16
N ALA A 195 23.86 -8.59 21.42
CA ALA A 195 24.80 -9.54 21.99
C ALA A 195 25.69 -10.21 20.93
N SER A 196 25.37 -10.08 19.64
CA SER A 196 26.09 -10.71 18.54
C SER A 196 27.04 -9.76 17.83
N ASN A 197 28.26 -10.24 17.54
CA ASN A 197 29.24 -9.57 16.70
C ASN A 197 29.60 -10.41 15.45
N ASP A 198 28.92 -11.54 15.24
CA ASP A 198 29.15 -12.41 14.08
C ASP A 198 28.36 -11.86 12.88
N PRO A 199 29.01 -11.46 11.77
CA PRO A 199 28.32 -10.95 10.58
C PRO A 199 27.22 -11.87 10.04
N HIS A 200 27.34 -13.20 10.19
CA HIS A 200 26.34 -14.17 9.75
C HIS A 200 25.16 -14.34 10.72
N HIS A 201 25.27 -13.82 11.94
CA HIS A 201 24.27 -13.90 12.99
C HIS A 201 24.09 -12.56 13.70
N LEU A 202 24.26 -11.43 13.00
CA LEU A 202 24.07 -10.08 13.57
C LEU A 202 22.61 -9.81 13.92
N CYS A 203 21.70 -10.54 13.32
CA CYS A 203 20.27 -10.30 13.37
C CYS A 203 19.59 -11.48 14.06
N PHE A 204 18.54 -11.20 14.83
CA PHE A 204 17.66 -12.27 15.30
C PHE A 204 16.98 -12.95 14.11
N ASP A 205 16.59 -14.21 14.29
CA ASP A 205 15.77 -14.92 13.30
C ASP A 205 14.46 -14.18 13.08
N ASN A 206 14.06 -14.02 11.82
CA ASN A 206 12.70 -13.64 11.47
C ASN A 206 11.73 -14.75 11.91
N GLU A 207 10.45 -14.44 12.10
CA GLU A 207 9.49 -15.43 12.62
C GLU A 207 8.22 -15.51 11.79
N LEU A 208 7.75 -16.73 11.57
CA LEU A 208 6.42 -17.03 11.05
C LEU A 208 5.56 -17.64 12.17
N VAL A 209 4.43 -17.04 12.46
CA VAL A 209 3.49 -17.48 13.50
C VAL A 209 2.18 -17.85 12.84
N ARG A 210 1.88 -19.15 12.83
CA ARG A 210 0.62 -19.69 12.30
C ARG A 210 -0.39 -19.94 13.41
N PRO A 211 -1.68 -20.02 13.09
CA PRO A 211 -2.69 -20.51 14.03
C PRO A 211 -2.34 -21.91 14.55
N ALA A 212 -2.59 -22.15 15.82
CA ALA A 212 -2.55 -23.48 16.40
C ALA A 212 -3.68 -24.36 15.81
N PRO A 213 -3.58 -25.70 15.86
CA PRO A 213 -4.64 -26.58 15.37
C PRO A 213 -6.02 -26.36 16.01
N SER A 214 -6.09 -25.73 17.18
CA SER A 214 -7.37 -25.35 17.82
C SER A 214 -8.11 -24.23 17.07
N GLY A 215 -7.39 -23.41 16.29
CA GLY A 215 -7.94 -22.36 15.44
C GLY A 215 -8.28 -21.03 16.13
N ASP A 216 -8.20 -20.97 17.45
CA ASP A 216 -8.55 -19.81 18.30
C ASP A 216 -7.34 -19.15 18.99
N ARG A 217 -6.15 -19.73 18.81
CA ARG A 217 -4.87 -19.25 19.36
C ARG A 217 -3.75 -19.40 18.33
N PHE A 218 -2.70 -18.62 18.49
CA PHE A 218 -1.47 -18.77 17.74
C PHE A 218 -0.66 -19.97 18.23
N GLY A 219 0.00 -20.64 17.28
CA GLY A 219 0.97 -21.68 17.53
C GLY A 219 2.34 -21.11 17.90
N ARG A 220 3.30 -22.01 18.08
CA ARG A 220 4.68 -21.62 18.35
C ARG A 220 5.30 -20.91 17.13
N PRO A 221 6.03 -19.80 17.31
CA PRO A 221 6.80 -19.18 16.23
C PRO A 221 7.77 -20.16 15.58
N VAL A 222 7.84 -20.11 14.25
CA VAL A 222 8.80 -20.85 13.43
C VAL A 222 9.86 -19.87 12.91
N PRO A 223 11.15 -20.08 13.22
CA PRO A 223 12.20 -19.20 12.73
C PRO A 223 12.37 -19.33 11.21
N LEU A 224 12.54 -18.20 10.53
CA LEU A 224 12.89 -18.08 9.12
C LEU A 224 14.39 -17.76 9.02
N ARG A 225 15.16 -18.70 8.45
CA ARG A 225 16.62 -18.64 8.35
C ARG A 225 17.13 -18.82 6.92
N PRO A 226 18.17 -18.09 6.49
CA PRO A 226 18.89 -17.03 7.21
C PRO A 226 18.06 -15.75 7.41
N SER A 227 18.54 -14.86 8.29
CA SER A 227 17.95 -13.54 8.58
C SER A 227 19.00 -12.44 8.40
N TRP A 228 18.61 -11.35 7.73
CA TRP A 228 19.52 -10.26 7.34
C TRP A 228 19.05 -8.88 7.84
N CYS A 229 18.39 -8.85 9.00
CA CYS A 229 17.88 -7.64 9.66
C CYS A 229 16.76 -6.99 8.83
N ALA A 230 15.56 -7.57 8.96
CA ALA A 230 14.41 -7.20 8.14
C ALA A 230 13.79 -5.86 8.58
N LEU A 231 13.59 -4.97 7.62
CA LEU A 231 12.97 -3.65 7.83
C LEU A 231 11.61 -3.49 7.13
N SER A 232 11.30 -4.38 6.19
CA SER A 232 9.95 -4.53 5.63
C SER A 232 9.65 -5.96 5.20
N MET A 233 8.37 -6.31 5.21
CA MET A 233 7.85 -7.61 4.83
C MET A 233 6.51 -7.45 4.12
N LEU A 234 6.26 -8.26 3.10
CA LEU A 234 5.00 -8.24 2.36
C LEU A 234 4.63 -9.64 1.88
N PHE A 235 3.51 -10.17 2.39
CA PHE A 235 2.78 -11.26 1.75
C PHE A 235 2.10 -10.73 0.49
N SER A 236 2.34 -11.39 -0.65
CA SER A 236 1.72 -11.04 -1.93
C SER A 236 1.54 -12.28 -2.81
N ASP A 237 0.42 -12.34 -3.51
CA ASP A 237 0.19 -13.24 -4.65
C ASP A 237 0.86 -12.68 -5.92
N TRP A 238 2.17 -12.47 -5.82
CA TRP A 238 3.02 -11.86 -6.85
C TRP A 238 2.92 -12.55 -8.23
N SER A 239 2.61 -13.86 -8.23
CA SER A 239 2.48 -14.70 -9.43
C SER A 239 1.03 -14.85 -9.90
N ARG A 240 0.07 -14.26 -9.19
CA ARG A 240 -1.38 -14.39 -9.43
C ARG A 240 -1.84 -15.85 -9.47
N SER A 241 -1.21 -16.67 -8.64
CA SER A 241 -1.48 -18.11 -8.53
C SER A 241 -2.57 -18.42 -7.49
N GLY A 242 -3.00 -17.43 -6.71
CA GLY A 242 -3.88 -17.57 -5.54
C GLY A 242 -3.13 -17.93 -4.25
N ARG A 243 -1.79 -18.01 -4.27
CA ARG A 243 -0.96 -18.24 -3.09
C ARG A 243 -0.14 -16.99 -2.82
N MET A 244 -0.28 -16.45 -1.62
CA MET A 244 0.60 -15.40 -1.13
C MET A 244 1.93 -15.98 -0.64
N ASP A 245 3.03 -15.45 -1.15
CA ASP A 245 4.39 -15.73 -0.70
C ASP A 245 4.94 -14.50 0.02
N LEU A 246 5.94 -14.68 0.89
CA LEU A 246 6.47 -13.61 1.74
C LEU A 246 7.75 -13.02 1.16
N ARG A 247 7.71 -11.76 0.75
CA ARG A 247 8.91 -10.98 0.42
C ARG A 247 9.45 -10.28 1.66
N ILE A 248 10.76 -10.25 1.83
CA ILE A 248 11.45 -9.60 2.95
C ILE A 248 12.53 -8.67 2.39
N SER A 249 12.52 -7.42 2.88
CA SER A 249 13.57 -6.44 2.58
C SER A 249 14.49 -6.21 3.77
N ASN A 250 15.79 -6.24 3.51
CA ASN A 250 16.84 -6.47 4.49
C ASN A 250 17.93 -5.38 4.42
N ASP A 251 18.37 -4.88 5.58
CA ASP A 251 19.44 -3.86 5.63
C ASP A 251 20.85 -4.47 5.60
N LYS A 252 21.16 -5.44 6.45
CA LYS A 252 22.55 -5.79 6.81
C LYS A 252 23.25 -6.83 5.93
N GLN A 253 22.62 -7.23 4.84
CA GLN A 253 23.14 -8.23 3.90
C GLN A 253 24.46 -7.83 3.21
N TYR A 254 24.75 -6.53 3.08
CA TYR A 254 25.96 -6.03 2.41
C TYR A 254 27.26 -6.39 3.12
N TYR A 255 27.24 -6.75 4.41
CA TYR A 255 28.43 -7.27 5.10
C TYR A 255 28.83 -8.67 4.61
N LEU A 256 27.96 -9.34 3.85
CA LEU A 256 28.12 -10.70 3.38
C LEU A 256 27.88 -10.77 1.86
N PRO A 257 28.85 -10.32 1.04
CA PRO A 257 28.68 -10.15 -0.39
C PRO A 257 28.38 -11.45 -1.16
N THR A 258 28.55 -12.63 -0.54
CA THR A 258 28.26 -13.92 -1.16
C THR A 258 26.96 -14.56 -0.67
N ASP A 259 26.48 -14.19 0.52
CA ASP A 259 25.44 -14.94 1.23
C ASP A 259 24.19 -14.09 1.52
N GLY A 260 24.38 -12.79 1.76
CA GLY A 260 23.30 -11.87 2.07
C GLY A 260 22.44 -11.57 0.84
N GLU A 261 21.12 -11.53 0.97
CA GLU A 261 20.23 -11.15 -0.13
C GLU A 261 18.82 -10.81 0.34
N GLU A 262 18.13 -9.99 -0.46
CA GLU A 262 16.69 -9.87 -0.40
C GLU A 262 16.08 -11.28 -0.51
N GLN A 263 14.97 -11.51 0.17
CA GLN A 263 14.41 -12.86 0.26
C GLN A 263 12.98 -12.90 -0.26
N LEU A 264 12.67 -13.99 -0.97
CA LEU A 264 11.31 -14.41 -1.23
C LEU A 264 11.13 -15.81 -0.66
N TRP A 265 10.12 -15.96 0.19
CA TRP A 265 9.79 -17.20 0.86
C TRP A 265 8.50 -17.76 0.30
N ARG A 266 8.55 -19.01 -0.15
CA ARG A 266 7.38 -19.79 -0.53
C ARG A 266 6.62 -20.22 0.72
N ILE A 267 5.36 -19.81 0.83
CA ILE A 267 4.51 -20.09 1.98
C ILE A 267 3.33 -20.94 1.55
N SER A 268 3.50 -22.26 1.67
CA SER A 268 2.46 -23.23 1.33
C SER A 268 1.70 -23.63 2.59
N GLN A 269 0.37 -23.72 2.46
CA GLN A 269 -0.52 -24.12 3.55
C GLN A 269 -0.09 -25.44 4.18
N GLY A 270 0.15 -25.42 5.49
CA GLY A 270 0.54 -26.60 6.27
C GLY A 270 1.95 -27.13 6.02
N ALA A 271 2.73 -26.52 5.12
CA ALA A 271 4.11 -26.89 4.84
C ALA A 271 5.11 -25.95 5.53
N ALA A 272 6.34 -26.41 5.70
CA ALA A 272 7.43 -25.55 6.13
C ALA A 272 7.68 -24.45 5.09
N ALA A 273 7.97 -23.24 5.55
CA ALA A 273 8.41 -22.16 4.68
C ALA A 273 9.74 -22.54 4.02
N SER A 274 9.91 -22.18 2.74
CA SER A 274 11.13 -22.46 1.99
C SER A 274 11.53 -21.25 1.16
N LEU A 275 12.83 -20.99 1.03
CA LEU A 275 13.32 -19.92 0.16
C LEU A 275 13.11 -20.27 -1.31
N TYR A 276 12.78 -19.25 -2.10
CA TYR A 276 13.01 -19.30 -3.53
C TYR A 276 14.50 -19.21 -3.81
N THR A 277 14.99 -20.03 -4.75
CA THR A 277 16.41 -20.09 -5.09
C THR A 277 16.64 -19.82 -6.58
N ALA A 278 17.90 -19.80 -7.01
CA ALA A 278 18.26 -19.69 -8.41
C ALA A 278 17.61 -20.77 -9.29
N ASP A 279 17.37 -21.98 -8.76
CA ASP A 279 16.70 -23.06 -9.48
C ASP A 279 15.23 -22.71 -9.79
N ASP A 280 14.56 -21.98 -8.89
CA ASP A 280 13.22 -21.45 -9.11
C ASP A 280 13.22 -20.25 -10.08
N GLY A 281 14.36 -19.62 -10.31
CA GLY A 281 14.52 -18.38 -11.08
C GLY A 281 14.68 -17.12 -10.23
N TRP A 282 14.86 -17.26 -8.90
CA TRP A 282 15.21 -16.13 -8.06
C TRP A 282 16.56 -15.55 -8.49
N VAL A 283 16.58 -14.24 -8.69
CA VAL A 283 17.81 -13.50 -9.00
C VAL A 283 18.23 -12.78 -7.73
N ASN A 284 19.43 -13.11 -7.25
CA ASN A 284 20.02 -12.50 -6.08
C ASN A 284 20.03 -10.97 -6.21
N LEU A 285 19.58 -10.30 -5.16
CA LEU A 285 19.57 -8.84 -5.05
C LEU A 285 20.11 -8.45 -3.68
N GLN A 286 21.10 -7.56 -3.67
CA GLN A 286 21.58 -6.90 -2.46
C GLN A 286 21.26 -5.41 -2.55
N VAL A 287 20.47 -4.95 -1.60
CA VAL A 287 20.18 -3.54 -1.32
C VAL A 287 20.29 -3.29 0.18
N ASN A 288 20.43 -2.06 0.61
CA ASN A 288 20.14 -1.68 2.00
C ASN A 288 18.63 -1.51 2.08
N GLY A 289 17.85 -2.57 2.20
CA GLY A 289 16.39 -2.53 2.04
C GLY A 289 15.66 -2.03 3.27
N MET A 290 14.69 -1.11 3.12
CA MET A 290 13.87 -0.60 4.24
C MET A 290 12.36 -0.79 4.08
N GLY A 291 11.83 -0.57 2.88
CA GLY A 291 10.40 -0.49 2.57
C GLY A 291 10.06 -1.25 1.29
N ILE A 292 8.82 -1.70 1.20
CA ILE A 292 8.28 -2.43 0.04
C ILE A 292 6.91 -1.84 -0.32
N ALA A 293 6.77 -1.30 -1.52
CA ALA A 293 5.48 -0.97 -2.13
C ALA A 293 5.22 -1.88 -3.34
N SER A 294 3.95 -2.21 -3.59
CA SER A 294 3.57 -3.04 -4.74
C SER A 294 2.32 -2.52 -5.44
N TYR A 295 2.32 -2.52 -6.77
CA TYR A 295 1.18 -2.08 -7.59
C TYR A 295 1.31 -2.60 -9.04
N ASP A 296 0.21 -2.88 -9.74
CA ASP A 296 0.23 -3.15 -11.20
C ASP A 296 0.35 -1.82 -11.96
N LEU A 297 1.58 -1.38 -12.24
CA LEU A 297 1.85 -0.06 -12.84
C LEU A 297 1.72 -0.07 -14.36
N ASN A 298 1.92 -1.23 -14.99
CA ASN A 298 1.99 -1.37 -16.43
C ASN A 298 0.69 -1.96 -17.05
N GLY A 299 -0.22 -2.48 -16.22
CA GLY A 299 -1.51 -3.03 -16.61
C GLY A 299 -1.48 -4.48 -17.08
N ASP A 300 -0.35 -5.17 -17.01
CA ASP A 300 -0.17 -6.58 -17.42
C ASP A 300 -0.79 -7.59 -16.45
N GLY A 301 -1.26 -7.11 -15.29
CA GLY A 301 -1.91 -7.91 -14.28
C GLY A 301 -0.97 -8.49 -13.23
N TYR A 302 0.31 -8.11 -13.20
CA TYR A 302 1.26 -8.49 -12.16
C TYR A 302 1.78 -7.25 -11.43
N PRO A 303 2.11 -7.37 -10.13
CA PRO A 303 2.61 -6.21 -9.39
C PRO A 303 4.06 -5.92 -9.76
N GLU A 304 4.34 -4.67 -10.09
CA GLU A 304 5.66 -4.09 -9.87
C GLU A 304 5.92 -3.91 -8.37
N ILE A 305 7.19 -3.98 -7.98
CA ILE A 305 7.64 -3.83 -6.59
C ILE A 305 8.66 -2.70 -6.51
N TYR A 306 8.42 -1.70 -5.66
CA TYR A 306 9.43 -0.72 -5.28
C TYR A 306 10.11 -1.17 -3.99
N LEU A 307 11.43 -1.00 -3.90
CA LEU A 307 12.23 -1.26 -2.72
C LEU A 307 13.05 -0.03 -2.42
N THR A 308 12.83 0.55 -1.24
CA THR A 308 13.63 1.67 -0.77
C THR A 308 15.02 1.22 -0.37
N SER A 309 16.00 2.11 -0.54
CA SER A 309 17.37 1.84 -0.17
C SER A 309 18.19 3.08 0.23
N GLN A 310 19.39 2.82 0.73
CA GLN A 310 20.48 3.78 0.72
C GLN A 310 21.04 3.87 -0.71
N ALA A 311 20.99 5.06 -1.30
CA ALA A 311 21.30 5.30 -2.71
C ALA A 311 20.33 4.59 -3.69
N ASP A 312 20.69 3.41 -4.21
CA ASP A 312 20.03 2.81 -5.36
C ASP A 312 18.71 2.11 -4.99
N ASN A 313 17.62 2.88 -4.93
CA ASN A 313 16.27 2.33 -4.86
C ASN A 313 15.95 1.51 -6.11
N ARG A 314 15.13 0.47 -5.94
CA ARG A 314 14.76 -0.47 -7.02
C ARG A 314 13.29 -0.36 -7.33
N LEU A 315 12.96 -0.38 -8.62
CA LEU A 315 11.61 -0.62 -9.12
C LEU A 315 11.72 -1.84 -10.00
N GLN A 316 11.08 -2.92 -9.60
CA GLN A 316 11.22 -4.22 -10.22
C GLN A 316 9.90 -4.62 -10.89
N THR A 317 10.00 -5.08 -12.14
CA THR A 317 8.90 -5.71 -12.86
C THR A 317 9.19 -7.20 -13.05
N LEU A 318 8.16 -8.03 -13.04
CA LEU A 318 8.30 -9.45 -13.27
C LEU A 318 8.72 -9.70 -14.72
N ALA A 319 9.57 -10.70 -14.95
CA ALA A 319 9.89 -11.15 -16.30
C ALA A 319 8.63 -11.76 -16.95
N ALA A 320 8.64 -11.88 -18.28
CA ALA A 320 7.46 -12.32 -19.05
C ALA A 320 6.89 -13.70 -18.64
N ASP A 321 7.72 -14.56 -18.03
CA ASP A 321 7.25 -15.81 -17.42
C ASP A 321 6.93 -15.59 -15.94
N ALA A 322 5.68 -15.27 -15.66
CA ALA A 322 5.19 -14.99 -14.30
C ALA A 322 5.11 -16.23 -13.39
N SER A 323 5.44 -17.43 -13.89
CA SER A 323 5.54 -18.62 -13.05
C SER A 323 6.84 -18.66 -12.21
N ARG A 324 7.78 -17.75 -12.49
CA ARG A 324 9.10 -17.70 -11.86
C ARG A 324 9.33 -16.31 -11.25
N PRO A 325 9.96 -16.21 -10.06
CA PRO A 325 10.22 -14.93 -9.41
C PRO A 325 11.46 -14.23 -9.98
N THR A 326 11.51 -14.09 -11.32
CA THR A 326 12.59 -13.41 -12.01
C THR A 326 12.19 -11.96 -12.22
N TYR A 327 12.88 -11.03 -11.56
CA TYR A 327 12.58 -9.61 -11.63
C TYR A 327 13.62 -8.83 -12.44
N ARG A 328 13.20 -7.76 -13.11
CA ARG A 328 14.07 -6.82 -13.82
C ARG A 328 13.96 -5.45 -13.20
N ASP A 329 15.09 -4.85 -12.84
CA ASP A 329 15.12 -3.46 -12.39
C ASP A 329 14.86 -2.50 -13.55
N ILE A 330 13.94 -1.57 -13.31
CA ILE A 330 13.47 -0.55 -14.23
C ILE A 330 13.51 0.86 -13.61
N ALA A 331 14.01 1.03 -12.38
CA ALA A 331 13.98 2.30 -11.65
C ALA A 331 14.57 3.47 -12.45
N LEU A 332 15.77 3.31 -13.01
CA LEU A 332 16.43 4.35 -13.81
C LEU A 332 15.66 4.69 -15.08
N ARG A 333 15.09 3.68 -15.77
CA ARG A 333 14.29 3.92 -16.99
C ARG A 333 12.96 4.60 -16.68
N ARG A 334 12.42 4.37 -15.49
CA ARG A 334 11.15 4.91 -15.02
C ARG A 334 11.31 6.24 -14.28
N GLY A 335 12.52 6.65 -13.91
CA GLY A 335 12.80 7.92 -13.24
C GLY A 335 12.64 7.88 -11.72
N THR A 336 12.64 6.70 -11.10
CA THR A 336 12.32 6.52 -9.67
C THR A 336 13.49 6.01 -8.82
N ASN A 337 14.72 5.95 -9.35
CA ASN A 337 15.88 5.44 -8.61
C ASN A 337 16.24 6.27 -7.36
N SER A 338 15.88 7.56 -7.31
CA SER A 338 16.01 8.45 -6.15
C SER A 338 17.33 8.34 -5.35
N ALA A 339 18.47 8.22 -6.05
CA ALA A 339 19.75 7.99 -5.38
C ALA A 339 20.33 9.22 -4.66
N GLN A 340 19.83 10.42 -4.95
CA GLN A 340 20.32 11.67 -4.38
C GLN A 340 19.17 12.65 -4.12
N PRO A 341 19.35 13.64 -3.23
CA PRO A 341 18.40 14.73 -3.03
C PRO A 341 18.13 15.48 -4.34
N PHE A 342 16.86 15.64 -4.70
CA PHE A 342 16.47 16.44 -5.86
C PHE A 342 16.56 17.95 -5.61
N THR A 343 16.57 18.37 -4.35
CA THR A 343 16.72 19.77 -3.92
C THR A 343 17.53 19.88 -2.62
N GLY A 344 17.84 21.11 -2.19
CA GLY A 344 18.61 21.37 -0.95
C GLY A 344 20.13 21.39 -1.11
N GLY A 345 20.65 21.00 -2.28
CA GLY A 345 22.06 21.17 -2.68
C GLY A 345 23.05 20.16 -2.10
N ASP A 346 22.58 19.13 -1.41
CA ASP A 346 23.41 18.01 -0.95
C ASP A 346 23.55 16.98 -2.08
N LEU A 347 24.78 16.60 -2.41
CA LEU A 347 25.09 15.69 -3.53
C LEU A 347 25.45 14.27 -3.04
N ARG A 348 25.40 14.03 -1.73
CA ARG A 348 25.62 12.70 -1.17
C ARG A 348 24.42 11.80 -1.45
N PRO A 349 24.59 10.47 -1.37
CA PRO A 349 23.48 9.56 -1.58
C PRO A 349 22.37 9.75 -0.55
N SER A 350 21.13 9.55 -1.01
CA SER A 350 19.92 9.58 -0.17
C SER A 350 19.76 8.30 0.66
N THR A 351 18.92 8.35 1.69
CA THR A 351 18.47 7.21 2.49
C THR A 351 16.94 7.19 2.49
N ALA A 352 16.34 6.29 1.71
CA ALA A 352 14.89 6.12 1.62
C ALA A 352 14.36 5.07 2.59
N TRP A 353 13.19 5.28 3.18
CA TRP A 353 12.62 4.43 4.22
C TRP A 353 11.27 3.83 3.81
N HIS A 354 10.21 4.62 3.92
CA HIS A 354 8.86 4.22 3.56
C HIS A 354 8.56 4.61 2.11
N ASP A 355 7.85 3.74 1.42
CA ASP A 355 7.35 3.91 0.06
C ASP A 355 5.87 3.52 -0.02
N GLU A 356 5.12 4.28 -0.81
CA GLU A 356 3.71 4.01 -1.05
C GLU A 356 3.29 4.45 -2.45
N PHE A 357 2.57 3.56 -3.15
CA PHE A 357 1.92 3.87 -4.42
C PHE A 357 0.48 4.35 -4.19
N ALA A 358 0.15 5.53 -4.73
CA ALA A 358 -1.19 6.10 -4.67
C ALA A 358 -1.38 7.14 -5.78
N ASP A 359 -2.60 7.41 -6.21
CA ASP A 359 -2.91 8.48 -7.17
C ASP A 359 -3.32 9.73 -6.38
N VAL A 360 -2.39 10.68 -6.19
CA VAL A 360 -2.60 11.84 -5.30
C VAL A 360 -3.23 13.05 -6.01
N ASN A 361 -3.29 13.02 -7.34
CA ASN A 361 -3.85 14.10 -8.16
C ASN A 361 -5.14 13.66 -8.90
N ASN A 362 -5.61 12.45 -8.64
CA ASN A 362 -6.82 11.82 -9.18
C ASN A 362 -6.85 11.74 -10.70
N ASP A 363 -5.70 11.65 -11.36
CA ASP A 363 -5.63 11.66 -12.82
C ASP A 363 -5.79 10.27 -13.47
N GLY A 364 -5.82 9.22 -12.67
CA GLY A 364 -5.91 7.83 -13.10
C GLY A 364 -4.56 7.19 -13.43
N LEU A 365 -3.44 7.86 -13.09
CA LEU A 365 -2.08 7.35 -13.12
C LEU A 365 -1.59 7.20 -11.68
N VAL A 366 -0.84 6.13 -11.42
CA VAL A 366 -0.35 5.83 -10.07
C VAL A 366 0.92 6.64 -9.81
N ASP A 367 0.96 7.35 -8.70
CA ASP A 367 2.12 8.10 -8.21
C ASP A 367 2.87 7.29 -7.14
N LEU A 368 4.06 7.74 -6.77
CA LEU A 368 4.92 7.12 -5.77
C LEU A 368 5.43 8.17 -4.77
N PHE A 369 5.13 7.97 -3.49
CA PHE A 369 5.75 8.73 -2.42
C PHE A 369 6.90 7.95 -1.79
N VAL A 370 8.01 8.63 -1.47
CA VAL A 370 9.18 8.02 -0.82
C VAL A 370 9.65 8.91 0.34
N ALA A 371 9.49 8.43 1.56
CA ALA A 371 10.02 9.09 2.76
C ALA A 371 11.54 8.96 2.81
N LYS A 372 12.26 10.09 2.93
CA LYS A 372 13.73 10.09 2.98
C LYS A 372 14.27 10.80 4.21
N GLY A 373 15.43 10.36 4.66
CA GLY A 373 16.11 10.93 5.80
C GLY A 373 17.29 10.10 6.29
N ASN A 374 18.39 10.76 6.61
CA ASN A 374 19.58 10.09 7.16
C ASN A 374 19.23 9.18 8.36
N VAL A 375 19.90 8.03 8.49
CA VAL A 375 19.70 7.10 9.62
C VAL A 375 19.96 7.77 10.96
N SER A 376 20.99 8.60 11.00
CA SER A 376 21.32 9.45 12.14
C SER A 376 22.13 10.63 11.62
N ASP A 377 23.44 10.59 11.77
CA ASP A 377 24.41 11.60 11.33
C ASP A 377 25.52 10.93 10.49
N GLN A 378 25.15 10.00 9.60
CA GLN A 378 26.13 9.32 8.75
C GLN A 378 26.73 10.32 7.75
N THR A 379 28.04 10.57 7.86
CA THR A 379 28.75 11.62 7.11
C THR A 379 28.73 11.41 5.60
N ASP A 380 28.66 10.16 5.17
CA ASP A 380 28.75 9.77 3.76
C ASP A 380 27.40 9.86 3.04
N TYR A 381 26.30 10.07 3.78
CA TYR A 381 24.95 10.21 3.26
C TYR A 381 24.43 11.65 3.40
N ALA A 382 23.43 11.99 2.59
CA ALA A 382 22.81 13.29 2.60
C ALA A 382 22.30 13.66 4.01
N GLN A 383 22.58 14.89 4.43
CA GLN A 383 22.10 15.47 5.69
C GLN A 383 20.84 16.31 5.46
N LYS A 384 20.67 16.82 4.24
CA LYS A 384 19.46 17.46 3.75
C LYS A 384 18.87 16.57 2.68
N ASP A 385 18.00 15.67 3.10
CA ASP A 385 17.45 14.61 2.24
C ASP A 385 15.92 14.69 2.26
N PRO A 386 15.30 15.54 1.41
CA PRO A 386 13.86 15.72 1.41
C PRO A 386 13.17 14.51 0.77
N SER A 387 12.05 14.08 1.33
CA SER A 387 11.17 13.04 0.76
C SER A 387 10.72 13.41 -0.66
N ASP A 388 10.55 12.40 -1.52
CA ASP A 388 10.11 12.58 -2.91
C ASP A 388 8.60 12.34 -3.04
N LEU A 389 8.00 13.03 -4.02
CA LEU A 389 6.71 12.68 -4.59
C LEU A 389 6.88 12.59 -6.11
N PHE A 390 6.71 11.40 -6.65
CA PHE A 390 6.89 11.08 -8.06
C PHE A 390 5.53 10.91 -8.72
N LEU A 391 5.17 11.80 -9.63
CA LEU A 391 3.91 11.72 -10.37
C LEU A 391 4.02 10.78 -11.57
N GLY A 392 3.11 9.84 -11.70
CA GLY A 392 3.00 8.93 -12.83
C GLY A 392 2.72 9.67 -14.14
N GLN A 393 3.34 9.24 -15.22
CA GLN A 393 3.17 9.83 -16.56
C GLN A 393 2.54 8.81 -17.52
N GLN A 394 1.95 9.30 -18.63
CA GLN A 394 1.26 8.44 -19.60
C GLN A 394 2.16 7.40 -20.28
N ASP A 395 3.46 7.67 -20.40
CA ASP A 395 4.45 6.71 -20.93
C ASP A 395 4.94 5.71 -19.86
N GLY A 396 4.35 5.80 -18.65
CA GLY A 396 4.68 5.04 -17.47
C GLY A 396 5.98 5.47 -16.80
N THR A 397 6.62 6.58 -17.19
CA THR A 397 7.69 7.19 -16.41
C THR A 397 7.12 7.97 -15.22
N PHE A 398 7.99 8.46 -14.35
CA PHE A 398 7.65 9.26 -13.19
C PHE A 398 8.40 10.59 -13.21
N ARG A 399 7.75 11.62 -12.67
CA ARG A 399 8.32 12.97 -12.55
C ARG A 399 8.29 13.44 -11.11
N GLU A 400 9.44 13.84 -10.58
CA GLU A 400 9.57 14.49 -9.27
C GLU A 400 8.67 15.75 -9.18
N ALA A 401 7.97 15.90 -8.07
CA ALA A 401 6.98 16.95 -7.85
C ALA A 401 6.85 17.44 -6.39
N ALA A 402 7.67 17.00 -5.44
CA ALA A 402 7.54 17.35 -4.02
C ALA A 402 7.69 18.86 -3.76
N ASP A 403 8.62 19.54 -4.45
CA ASP A 403 8.76 21.01 -4.35
C ASP A 403 7.53 21.72 -4.90
N ALA A 404 7.10 21.33 -6.11
CA ALA A 404 5.89 21.87 -6.74
C ALA A 404 4.62 21.61 -5.91
N SER A 405 4.61 20.52 -5.14
CA SER A 405 3.49 20.13 -4.28
C SER A 405 3.53 20.80 -2.91
N GLY A 406 4.65 21.40 -2.52
CA GLY A 406 4.79 22.14 -1.25
C GLY A 406 5.07 21.26 -0.02
N ILE A 407 5.61 20.05 -0.21
CA ILE A 407 5.87 19.09 0.88
C ILE A 407 7.35 19.01 1.30
N VAL A 408 8.21 19.86 0.75
CA VAL A 408 9.66 19.82 1.02
C VAL A 408 9.95 20.15 2.47
N THR A 409 10.55 19.18 3.16
CA THR A 409 11.17 19.35 4.48
C THR A 409 12.51 18.61 4.49
N PHE A 410 13.39 18.94 5.42
CA PHE A 410 14.67 18.25 5.59
C PHE A 410 14.73 17.48 6.91
N ASP A 411 13.57 17.19 7.49
CA ASP A 411 13.47 16.32 8.65
C ASP A 411 13.82 14.88 8.24
N ARG A 412 14.36 14.10 9.17
CA ARG A 412 14.78 12.71 8.88
C ARG A 412 13.56 11.80 8.85
N ALA A 413 12.83 11.78 7.74
CA ALA A 413 11.61 11.00 7.61
C ALA A 413 11.88 9.50 7.77
N ARG A 414 10.86 8.79 8.28
CA ARG A 414 10.86 7.34 8.49
C ARG A 414 9.60 6.72 7.90
N GLY A 415 8.51 6.72 8.64
CA GLY A 415 7.19 6.24 8.20
C GLY A 415 6.31 7.36 7.66
N ALA A 416 5.37 7.00 6.80
CA ALA A 416 4.34 7.89 6.28
C ALA A 416 3.03 7.13 6.03
N ALA A 417 1.99 7.87 5.69
CA ALA A 417 0.75 7.33 5.13
C ALA A 417 0.10 8.38 4.21
N LEU A 418 -0.36 7.94 3.04
CA LEU A 418 -1.26 8.68 2.16
C LEU A 418 -2.69 8.18 2.36
N ALA A 419 -3.59 9.03 2.85
CA ALA A 419 -4.98 8.68 3.12
C ALA A 419 -5.91 9.89 3.01
N ASP A 420 -7.17 9.69 2.63
CA ASP A 420 -8.20 10.74 2.68
C ASP A 420 -8.68 10.92 4.13
N PHE A 421 -8.11 11.89 4.87
CA PHE A 421 -8.43 12.08 6.28
C PHE A 421 -9.72 12.86 6.50
N ASN A 422 -10.21 13.60 5.52
CA ASN A 422 -11.40 14.45 5.66
C ASN A 422 -12.55 14.01 4.72
N LEU A 423 -12.46 12.86 4.07
CA LEU A 423 -13.49 12.30 3.20
C LEU A 423 -13.84 13.18 1.99
N ASP A 424 -12.86 13.88 1.39
CA ASP A 424 -13.04 14.68 0.18
C ASP A 424 -12.50 14.03 -1.12
N GLY A 425 -11.89 12.87 -0.97
CA GLY A 425 -11.25 12.05 -1.99
C GLY A 425 -9.99 12.65 -2.60
N MET A 426 -9.33 13.56 -1.88
CA MET A 426 -7.95 13.93 -2.14
C MET A 426 -7.08 13.33 -1.02
N LEU A 427 -6.11 12.50 -1.41
CA LEU A 427 -5.22 11.88 -0.43
C LEU A 427 -4.33 12.92 0.24
N ASP A 428 -4.41 12.97 1.56
CA ASP A 428 -3.56 13.76 2.45
C ASP A 428 -2.30 12.99 2.83
N LEU A 429 -1.30 13.67 3.40
CA LEU A 429 -0.02 13.09 3.79
C LEU A 429 0.25 13.29 5.28
N VAL A 430 0.57 12.22 6.00
CA VAL A 430 1.21 12.28 7.32
C VAL A 430 2.61 11.66 7.25
N MET A 431 3.59 12.27 7.91
CA MET A 431 4.97 11.81 7.93
C MET A 431 5.57 11.89 9.33
N ALA A 432 6.10 10.76 9.79
CA ALA A 432 6.87 10.68 11.03
C ALA A 432 8.37 10.77 10.74
N SER A 433 9.06 11.55 11.56
CA SER A 433 10.49 11.83 11.41
C SER A 433 11.25 11.53 12.70
N TYR A 434 12.49 11.09 12.57
CA TYR A 434 13.33 10.73 13.70
C TYR A 434 13.85 11.96 14.46
N GLY A 435 13.40 12.10 15.71
CA GLY A 435 13.80 13.15 16.65
C GLY A 435 13.13 14.50 16.42
N THR A 436 12.12 14.56 15.54
CA THR A 436 11.37 15.80 15.23
C THR A 436 9.86 15.53 15.26
N PRO A 437 9.03 16.57 15.45
CA PRO A 437 7.58 16.41 15.42
C PRO A 437 7.07 15.82 14.12
N VAL A 438 6.05 14.97 14.21
CA VAL A 438 5.26 14.49 13.07
C VAL A 438 4.70 15.69 12.32
N ARG A 439 4.66 15.58 10.98
CA ARG A 439 4.05 16.58 10.12
C ARG A 439 2.87 15.99 9.36
N ILE A 440 1.88 16.83 9.08
CA ILE A 440 0.71 16.46 8.30
C ILE A 440 0.35 17.57 7.32
N TRP A 441 -0.02 17.17 6.11
CA TRP A 441 -0.41 18.05 5.04
C TRP A 441 -1.77 17.65 4.49
N ARG A 442 -2.63 18.65 4.30
CA ARG A 442 -3.88 18.48 3.58
C ARG A 442 -3.69 18.73 2.09
N ASN A 443 -4.18 17.83 1.25
CA ASN A 443 -4.24 18.03 -0.18
C ASN A 443 -5.40 18.97 -0.53
N VAL A 444 -5.13 20.02 -1.30
CA VAL A 444 -6.13 21.02 -1.72
C VAL A 444 -6.28 21.07 -3.24
N GLY A 445 -5.68 20.11 -3.94
CA GLY A 445 -5.64 20.00 -5.39
C GLY A 445 -5.06 21.25 -6.05
N THR A 446 -5.84 21.90 -6.92
CA THR A 446 -5.44 23.17 -7.58
C THR A 446 -5.83 24.42 -6.80
N GLY A 447 -6.49 24.26 -5.66
CA GLY A 447 -7.02 25.33 -4.85
C GLY A 447 -6.08 25.82 -3.75
N ASP A 448 -6.70 26.25 -2.65
CA ASP A 448 -6.01 26.62 -1.42
C ASP A 448 -6.76 26.09 -0.20
N ALA A 449 -6.23 26.34 1.00
CA ALA A 449 -6.82 25.84 2.23
C ALA A 449 -8.27 26.28 2.47
N SER A 450 -8.66 27.44 1.96
CA SER A 450 -10.00 28.00 2.10
C SER A 450 -10.97 27.53 1.01
N HIS A 451 -10.45 27.24 -0.18
CA HIS A 451 -11.22 26.78 -1.34
C HIS A 451 -10.48 25.64 -2.03
N PRO A 452 -10.47 24.43 -1.44
CA PRO A 452 -9.87 23.26 -2.07
C PRO A 452 -10.57 22.96 -3.40
N ARG A 453 -9.80 22.42 -4.36
CA ARG A 453 -10.32 22.06 -5.67
C ARG A 453 -9.67 20.78 -6.17
N ALA A 454 -10.41 19.68 -6.09
CA ALA A 454 -10.04 18.40 -6.67
C ALA A 454 -9.65 18.53 -8.15
N MET A 455 -8.64 17.77 -8.55
CA MET A 455 -8.02 17.83 -9.87
C MET A 455 -8.65 16.84 -10.86
N GLY A 456 -9.06 15.68 -10.35
CA GLY A 456 -9.82 14.67 -11.07
C GLY A 456 -10.86 14.01 -10.15
N ASN A 457 -11.70 13.20 -10.76
CA ASN A 457 -12.66 12.36 -10.09
C ASN A 457 -11.97 11.17 -9.44
N TRP A 458 -12.61 10.56 -8.44
CA TRP A 458 -12.06 9.45 -7.68
C TRP A 458 -13.14 8.42 -7.34
N ILE A 459 -12.75 7.26 -6.85
CA ILE A 459 -13.61 6.36 -6.06
C ILE A 459 -12.80 5.80 -4.90
N GLU A 460 -13.49 5.54 -3.80
CA GLU A 460 -12.90 4.86 -2.65
C GLU A 460 -13.68 3.61 -2.31
N LEU A 461 -12.98 2.48 -2.27
CA LEU A 461 -13.58 1.16 -2.17
C LEU A 461 -13.29 0.52 -0.82
N SER A 462 -14.29 -0.12 -0.22
CA SER A 462 -14.10 -1.08 0.87
C SER A 462 -14.54 -2.45 0.38
N VAL A 463 -13.72 -3.47 0.62
CA VAL A 463 -13.98 -4.85 0.21
C VAL A 463 -14.28 -5.68 1.44
N ALA A 464 -15.41 -6.38 1.43
CA ALA A 464 -15.89 -7.14 2.57
C ALA A 464 -16.30 -8.56 2.18
N GLN A 465 -16.04 -9.53 3.06
CA GLN A 465 -16.55 -10.90 2.96
C GLN A 465 -16.88 -11.46 4.34
N SER A 466 -17.66 -12.53 4.38
CA SER A 466 -17.93 -13.26 5.62
C SER A 466 -16.75 -14.14 6.03
N GLY A 467 -16.58 -14.33 7.34
CA GLY A 467 -15.58 -15.22 7.92
C GLY A 467 -14.37 -14.48 8.47
N PRO A 468 -13.31 -15.21 8.90
CA PRO A 468 -12.20 -14.65 9.66
C PRO A 468 -11.39 -13.58 8.93
N ASN A 469 -11.30 -13.67 7.61
CA ASN A 469 -10.65 -12.66 6.77
C ASN A 469 -11.71 -11.67 6.25
N ALA A 470 -12.30 -10.88 7.16
CA ALA A 470 -13.47 -10.05 6.86
C ALA A 470 -13.18 -8.95 5.81
N ASN A 471 -11.94 -8.43 5.79
CA ASN A 471 -11.48 -7.42 4.83
C ASN A 471 -10.92 -8.01 3.52
N ALA A 472 -11.05 -9.33 3.32
CA ALA A 472 -10.58 -10.03 2.12
C ALA A 472 -9.10 -9.79 1.76
N ILE A 473 -8.21 -9.76 2.76
CA ILE A 473 -6.76 -9.69 2.55
C ILE A 473 -6.31 -10.82 1.62
N GLY A 474 -5.51 -10.48 0.61
CA GLY A 474 -5.12 -11.32 -0.53
C GLY A 474 -6.05 -11.22 -1.74
N ALA A 475 -7.11 -10.40 -1.68
CA ALA A 475 -7.95 -10.11 -2.85
C ALA A 475 -7.23 -9.18 -3.83
N TRP A 476 -7.61 -9.25 -5.10
CA TRP A 476 -7.26 -8.23 -6.10
C TRP A 476 -8.48 -7.41 -6.46
N VAL A 477 -8.37 -6.08 -6.35
CA VAL A 477 -9.36 -5.13 -6.83
C VAL A 477 -8.94 -4.66 -8.21
N GLU A 478 -9.85 -4.78 -9.18
CA GLU A 478 -9.68 -4.25 -10.53
C GLU A 478 -10.68 -3.11 -10.76
N VAL A 479 -10.17 -1.97 -11.19
CA VAL A 479 -10.95 -0.79 -11.54
C VAL A 479 -10.74 -0.48 -13.01
N ARG A 480 -11.79 -0.62 -13.80
CA ARG A 480 -11.78 -0.34 -15.24
C ARG A 480 -12.39 1.02 -15.52
N VAL A 481 -11.58 1.87 -16.15
CA VAL A 481 -12.00 3.17 -16.70
C VAL A 481 -11.69 3.15 -18.18
N LEU A 482 -12.74 3.23 -19.01
CA LEU A 482 -12.62 3.09 -20.47
C LEU A 482 -11.91 1.79 -20.87
N ASP A 483 -10.71 1.88 -21.43
CA ASP A 483 -9.88 0.77 -21.89
C ASP A 483 -8.73 0.40 -20.92
N ARG A 484 -8.57 1.15 -19.82
CA ARG A 484 -7.55 0.89 -18.80
C ARG A 484 -8.13 0.13 -17.61
N VAL A 485 -7.33 -0.74 -17.02
CA VAL A 485 -7.65 -1.46 -15.79
C VAL A 485 -6.52 -1.21 -14.81
N ALA A 486 -6.80 -0.45 -13.74
CA ALA A 486 -5.92 -0.35 -12.59
C ALA A 486 -6.18 -1.55 -11.67
N ARG A 487 -5.12 -2.09 -11.06
CA ARG A 487 -5.23 -3.23 -10.15
C ARG A 487 -4.41 -3.03 -8.89
N ARG A 488 -5.01 -3.41 -7.76
CA ARG A 488 -4.36 -3.36 -6.46
C ARG A 488 -4.65 -4.63 -5.68
N GLU A 489 -3.62 -5.23 -5.11
CA GLU A 489 -3.76 -6.32 -4.15
C GLU A 489 -4.06 -5.75 -2.75
N LEU A 490 -4.93 -6.42 -2.00
CA LEU A 490 -5.21 -6.06 -0.61
C LEU A 490 -4.24 -6.78 0.30
N THR A 491 -3.27 -6.05 0.85
CA THR A 491 -2.18 -6.62 1.65
C THR A 491 -2.10 -6.00 3.04
N ILE A 492 -1.51 -6.73 3.98
CA ILE A 492 -1.05 -6.18 5.28
C ILE A 492 0.46 -6.30 5.31
N GLY A 493 1.17 -5.20 5.53
CA GLY A 493 2.62 -5.13 5.42
C GLY A 493 3.03 -4.18 4.30
N GLY A 494 4.28 -4.28 3.86
CA GLY A 494 4.90 -3.27 3.01
C GLY A 494 5.21 -2.00 3.79
N GLY A 495 5.63 -0.96 3.06
CA GLY A 495 6.15 0.28 3.61
C GLY A 495 7.25 0.02 4.65
N HIS A 496 7.56 1.02 5.47
CA HIS A 496 8.49 0.86 6.59
C HIS A 496 7.78 0.98 7.95
N ALA A 497 7.79 -0.11 8.73
CA ALA A 497 7.28 -0.23 10.11
C ALA A 497 5.84 0.24 10.35
N GLY A 498 5.05 0.49 9.31
CA GLY A 498 3.71 1.05 9.39
C GLY A 498 2.84 0.54 8.25
N GLY A 499 1.52 0.63 8.40
CA GLY A 499 0.57 0.14 7.40
C GLY A 499 -0.82 0.76 7.53
N GLN A 500 -1.63 0.55 6.50
CA GLN A 500 -2.96 1.12 6.39
C GLN A 500 -4.02 0.04 6.22
N LEU A 501 -5.21 0.26 6.79
CA LEU A 501 -6.39 -0.57 6.55
C LEU A 501 -7.65 0.30 6.57
N GLY A 502 -8.32 0.41 5.43
CA GLY A 502 -9.46 1.31 5.26
C GLY A 502 -9.88 1.38 3.80
N TRP A 503 -10.25 2.57 3.36
CA TRP A 503 -10.65 2.82 1.98
C TRP A 503 -9.50 2.63 0.99
N ILE A 504 -9.84 2.09 -0.17
CA ILE A 504 -8.92 1.84 -1.27
C ILE A 504 -9.20 2.86 -2.37
N HIS A 505 -8.30 3.84 -2.49
CA HIS A 505 -8.43 4.95 -3.43
C HIS A 505 -8.03 4.58 -4.86
N PHE A 506 -8.80 5.11 -5.82
CA PHE A 506 -8.46 5.14 -7.24
C PHE A 506 -8.88 6.49 -7.84
N GLY A 507 -7.94 7.20 -8.45
CA GLY A 507 -8.27 8.31 -9.33
C GLY A 507 -8.87 7.81 -10.66
N LEU A 508 -9.79 8.60 -11.20
CA LEU A 508 -10.56 8.31 -12.41
C LEU A 508 -10.34 9.35 -13.51
N GLY A 509 -9.54 10.39 -13.27
CA GLY A 509 -9.40 11.53 -14.17
C GLY A 509 -10.75 12.22 -14.39
N GLU A 510 -11.19 12.35 -15.63
CA GLU A 510 -12.49 12.99 -15.95
C GLU A 510 -13.67 12.00 -15.93
N ALA A 511 -13.42 10.69 -15.75
CA ALA A 511 -14.46 9.68 -15.86
C ALA A 511 -15.48 9.80 -14.72
N GLN A 512 -16.76 9.72 -15.07
CA GLN A 512 -17.87 9.93 -14.13
C GLN A 512 -18.32 8.64 -13.42
N ALA A 513 -17.72 7.51 -13.77
CA ALA A 513 -17.98 6.20 -13.18
C ALA A 513 -16.97 5.17 -13.71
N ALA A 514 -16.70 4.15 -12.91
CA ALA A 514 -15.83 3.02 -13.25
C ALA A 514 -16.58 1.69 -13.15
N ASP A 515 -16.05 0.65 -13.79
CA ASP A 515 -16.47 -0.72 -13.50
C ASP A 515 -15.47 -1.33 -12.53
N VAL A 516 -15.97 -1.90 -11.43
CA VAL A 516 -15.15 -2.47 -10.35
C VAL A 516 -15.39 -3.98 -10.29
N ARG A 517 -14.33 -4.75 -10.04
CA ARG A 517 -14.41 -6.19 -9.80
C ARG A 517 -13.42 -6.60 -8.73
N VAL A 518 -13.77 -7.61 -7.95
CA VAL A 518 -12.88 -8.22 -6.95
C VAL A 518 -12.61 -9.66 -7.33
N LEU A 519 -11.34 -10.04 -7.38
CA LEU A 519 -10.89 -11.43 -7.37
C LEU A 519 -10.64 -11.78 -5.91
N TRP A 520 -11.49 -12.64 -5.35
CA TRP A 520 -11.52 -12.97 -3.95
C TRP A 520 -10.41 -13.98 -3.60
N PRO A 521 -9.95 -13.99 -2.33
CA PRO A 521 -9.08 -15.06 -1.84
C PRO A 521 -9.74 -16.43 -2.08
N GLY A 522 -8.98 -17.38 -2.63
CA GLY A 522 -9.48 -18.70 -3.01
C GLY A 522 -9.99 -18.85 -4.45
N SER A 523 -9.55 -17.97 -5.37
CA SER A 523 -9.72 -18.09 -6.83
C SER A 523 -11.13 -17.81 -7.39
N GLU A 524 -12.06 -17.31 -6.58
CA GLU A 524 -13.37 -16.85 -7.06
C GLU A 524 -13.26 -15.43 -7.63
N THR A 525 -13.82 -15.18 -8.80
CA THR A 525 -13.90 -13.84 -9.39
C THR A 525 -15.33 -13.31 -9.34
N GLY A 526 -15.52 -12.14 -8.72
CA GLY A 526 -16.81 -11.45 -8.68
C GLY A 526 -17.23 -10.87 -10.05
N PRO A 527 -18.48 -10.39 -10.18
CA PRO A 527 -18.93 -9.70 -11.38
C PRO A 527 -18.28 -8.30 -11.50
N TRP A 528 -18.35 -7.72 -12.69
CA TRP A 528 -18.11 -6.28 -12.86
C TRP A 528 -19.32 -5.49 -12.37
N LEU A 529 -19.09 -4.53 -11.49
CA LEU A 529 -20.09 -3.66 -10.88
C LEU A 529 -19.85 -2.22 -11.32
N ARG A 530 -20.89 -1.52 -11.79
CA ARG A 530 -20.77 -0.10 -12.17
C ARG A 530 -20.84 0.76 -10.91
N VAL A 531 -19.84 1.60 -10.69
CA VAL A 531 -19.74 2.49 -9.52
C VAL A 531 -19.62 3.96 -9.99
N PRO A 532 -20.47 4.88 -9.49
CA PRO A 532 -20.35 6.32 -9.76
C PRO A 532 -19.02 6.89 -9.23
N ALA A 533 -18.51 7.91 -9.92
CA ALA A 533 -17.37 8.67 -9.42
C ALA A 533 -17.74 9.53 -8.20
N ASN A 534 -16.73 9.89 -7.43
CA ASN A 534 -16.75 10.73 -6.23
C ASN A 534 -17.62 10.15 -5.12
N GLU A 535 -17.52 8.84 -4.94
CA GLU A 535 -18.28 8.09 -3.95
C GLU A 535 -17.43 7.04 -3.24
N PHE A 536 -17.72 6.86 -1.95
CA PHE A 536 -17.30 5.71 -1.16
C PHE A 536 -18.23 4.54 -1.42
N THR A 537 -17.68 3.36 -1.73
CA THR A 537 -18.45 2.19 -2.14
C THR A 537 -17.96 0.92 -1.48
N VAL A 538 -18.89 0.16 -0.89
CA VAL A 538 -18.64 -1.16 -0.31
C VAL A 538 -18.97 -2.25 -1.34
N VAL A 539 -17.99 -3.09 -1.63
CA VAL A 539 -18.15 -4.29 -2.47
C VAL A 539 -18.10 -5.52 -1.57
N THR A 540 -19.19 -6.30 -1.57
CA THR A 540 -19.33 -7.46 -0.68
C THR A 540 -19.39 -8.77 -1.47
N ARG A 541 -18.62 -9.79 -1.03
CA ARG A 541 -18.62 -11.11 -1.67
C ARG A 541 -20.02 -11.71 -1.72
N GLY A 542 -20.40 -12.23 -2.88
CA GLY A 542 -21.72 -12.83 -3.11
C GLY A 542 -22.88 -11.84 -3.29
N ILE A 543 -22.63 -10.52 -3.21
CA ILE A 543 -23.64 -9.49 -3.47
C ILE A 543 -23.41 -8.93 -4.88
N ALA A 544 -24.45 -8.96 -5.72
CA ALA A 544 -24.37 -8.58 -7.13
C ALA A 544 -24.46 -7.06 -7.39
N GLU A 545 -24.50 -6.25 -6.33
CA GLU A 545 -24.60 -4.79 -6.38
C GLU A 545 -23.60 -4.18 -5.41
N ALA A 546 -22.90 -3.13 -5.84
CA ALA A 546 -22.04 -2.37 -4.96
C ALA A 546 -22.89 -1.38 -4.14
N ARG A 547 -22.59 -1.22 -2.85
CA ARG A 547 -23.37 -0.37 -1.96
C ARG A 547 -22.64 0.93 -1.70
N ARG A 548 -23.23 2.05 -2.10
CA ARG A 548 -22.76 3.38 -1.69
C ARG A 548 -22.71 3.46 -0.17
N TRP A 549 -21.59 3.97 0.34
CA TRP A 549 -21.44 4.40 1.72
C TRP A 549 -21.48 5.92 1.78
N SER A 550 -22.00 6.45 2.87
CA SER A 550 -21.97 7.88 3.13
C SER A 550 -21.83 8.08 4.64
N PRO A 551 -21.03 9.06 5.08
CA PRO A 551 -20.81 9.32 6.48
C PRO A 551 -22.13 9.71 7.16
N ALA A 552 -22.30 9.29 8.41
CA ALA A 552 -23.51 9.58 9.17
C ALA A 552 -23.69 11.10 9.38
N GLY A 553 -24.84 11.64 8.98
CA GLY A 553 -25.15 13.07 9.11
C GLY A 553 -24.78 13.93 7.90
N SER A 554 -24.53 13.31 6.74
CA SER A 554 -24.42 13.98 5.43
C SER A 554 -25.76 14.47 4.86
#